data_AF-F9W3U6-F1
#
_entry.id   AF-F9W3U6-F1
#
_cell.length_a   1.000
_cell.length_b   1.000
_cell.length_c   1.000
_cell.angle_alpha   90.00
_cell.angle_beta   90.00
_cell.angle_gamma   90.00
#
_symmetry.space_group_name_H-M   'P 1'
#
loop_
_entity.id
_entity.type
_entity.pdbx_description
1 polymer ?
#
loop_
_entity_poly.entity_id
_entity_poly.type
_entity_poly.pdbx_seq_one_letter_code
_entity_poly.pdbx_strand_id
1 'polypeptide(L)'
;MKKEDAGNNSEAQVKPTVTREAALAQLSLNQITQKAHTIWDEIKKMEITENIEKAKAEFAQVIFGDNGNESDLCNATVKGVGNRSKACGHTGLSSKGSSAGKNLVVDFFCLCVRRQDGEGVNQVCGFYAGSGYKNGQLGWNETGPWGSSTMWALIKGGCWKHMQQHPKSTSEARHILDKFLKHLKVGGVYRQIKCENDPPCSNRKAKTVVSGSDRKAGMLGTAITVSISTEVTCDGKKGDEKTGKNPGGVCVYYGQESEWKNIPWVIKFETALASVDAVNNQKTSIQRAIQKLQMLLHRAEEIYETTKVISEIKYHGGLTAALQNASGNLTVYNTTRIRSYSYNLNSYFVPAWALLFL
;
A
#
# COMPACT_ATOMS: atom_id res chain seq x y z
N MET A 1 92.89 32.38 27.25
CA MET A 1 92.19 31.21 26.71
C MET A 1 90.82 31.15 27.40
N LYS A 2 89.77 31.57 26.71
CA LYS A 2 88.36 31.50 27.13
C LYS A 2 87.70 30.38 26.32
N LYS A 3 86.98 29.48 26.99
CA LYS A 3 85.98 28.55 26.42
C LYS A 3 84.86 28.49 27.47
N GLU A 4 83.73 29.15 27.18
CA GLU A 4 82.52 28.57 26.58
C GLU A 4 81.85 27.60 27.54
N ASP A 5 80.86 28.13 28.27
CA ASP A 5 79.86 27.36 29.00
C ASP A 5 78.60 27.32 28.11
N ALA A 6 78.33 26.15 27.55
CA ALA A 6 77.23 25.94 26.61
C ALA A 6 75.93 25.74 27.40
N GLY A 7 74.96 26.62 27.12
CA GLY A 7 73.66 26.64 27.77
C GLY A 7 72.87 25.35 27.60
N ASN A 8 72.19 24.96 28.68
CA ASN A 8 71.29 23.82 28.72
C ASN A 8 69.84 24.33 28.84
N ASN A 9 69.27 24.76 27.72
CA ASN A 9 67.82 24.97 27.61
C ASN A 9 67.16 23.61 27.39
N SER A 10 66.81 22.94 28.49
CA SER A 10 65.86 21.83 28.43
C SER A 10 64.46 22.42 28.32
N GLU A 11 63.97 22.51 27.08
CA GLU A 11 62.58 22.73 26.75
C GLU A 11 61.77 21.59 27.39
N ALA A 12 61.19 21.88 28.56
CA ALA A 12 60.35 20.95 29.29
C ALA A 12 59.13 20.66 28.43
N GLN A 13 59.15 19.49 27.76
CA GLN A 13 58.01 18.94 27.07
C GLN A 13 56.90 18.72 28.11
N VAL A 14 55.98 19.69 28.20
CA VAL A 14 54.82 19.64 29.10
C VAL A 14 53.97 18.46 28.65
N LYS A 15 54.11 17.32 29.34
CA LYS A 15 53.20 16.19 29.18
C LYS A 15 51.78 16.71 29.42
N PRO A 16 50.82 16.48 28.50
CA PRO A 16 49.45 16.92 28.69
C PRO A 16 48.91 16.26 29.96
N THR A 17 48.77 17.05 31.02
CA THR A 17 48.08 16.59 32.23
C THR A 17 46.60 16.66 31.90
N VAL A 18 46.02 15.54 31.49
CA VAL A 18 44.57 15.42 31.25
C VAL A 18 43.87 15.91 32.51
N THR A 19 43.10 17.00 32.38
CA THR A 19 42.38 17.56 33.53
C THR A 19 41.21 16.65 33.87
N ARG A 20 40.75 16.67 35.13
CA ARG A 20 39.61 15.84 35.58
C ARG A 20 38.37 16.10 34.71
N GLU A 21 38.17 17.33 34.28
CA GLU A 21 37.07 17.77 33.41
C GLU A 21 37.19 17.13 32.02
N ALA A 22 38.39 17.11 31.43
CA ALA A 22 38.64 16.47 30.14
C ALA A 22 38.42 14.94 30.20
N ALA A 23 38.82 14.29 31.29
CA ALA A 23 38.57 12.86 31.50
C ALA A 23 37.06 12.53 31.63
N LEU A 24 36.29 13.37 32.34
CA LEU A 24 34.84 13.23 32.45
C LEU A 24 34.11 13.49 31.13
N ALA A 25 34.55 14.48 30.37
CA ALA A 25 34.04 14.75 29.03
C ALA A 25 34.28 13.56 28.10
N GLN A 26 35.49 13.01 28.10
CA GLN A 26 35.85 11.83 27.30
C GLN A 26 35.01 10.60 27.68
N LEU A 27 34.78 10.37 28.98
CA LEU A 27 33.91 9.27 29.44
C LEU A 27 32.46 9.46 28.98
N SER A 28 31.95 10.69 29.03
CA SER A 28 30.60 11.03 28.56
C SER A 28 30.46 10.84 27.05
N LEU A 29 31.46 11.27 26.26
CA LEU A 29 31.50 11.05 24.82
C LEU A 29 31.54 9.56 24.47
N ASN A 30 32.34 8.76 25.19
CA ASN A 30 32.37 7.31 24.99
C ASN A 30 31.00 6.66 25.22
N GLN A 31 30.27 7.08 26.26
CA GLN A 31 28.90 6.61 26.49
C GLN A 31 27.93 7.01 25.38
N ILE A 32 28.06 8.24 24.87
CA ILE A 32 27.26 8.71 23.72
C ILE A 32 27.55 7.86 22.49
N THR A 33 28.83 7.64 22.17
CA THR A 33 29.27 6.82 21.04
C THR A 33 28.72 5.40 21.13
N GLN A 34 28.80 4.76 22.31
CA GLN A 34 28.22 3.43 22.52
C GLN A 34 26.71 3.41 22.26
N LYS A 35 25.96 4.38 22.82
CA LYS A 35 24.51 4.48 22.58
C LYS A 35 24.17 4.71 21.11
N ALA A 36 24.94 5.56 20.43
CA ALA A 36 24.76 5.82 19.01
C ALA A 36 24.99 4.57 18.16
N HIS A 37 26.03 3.79 18.48
CA HIS A 37 26.28 2.50 17.82
C HIS A 37 25.14 1.51 18.02
N THR A 38 24.61 1.36 19.24
CA THR A 38 23.46 0.47 19.50
C THR A 38 22.26 0.86 18.66
N ILE A 39 21.91 2.16 18.60
CA ILE A 39 20.78 2.64 17.79
C ILE A 39 21.04 2.40 16.30
N TRP A 40 22.26 2.61 15.83
CA TRP A 40 22.63 2.37 14.44
C TRP A 40 22.52 0.88 14.04
N ASP A 41 22.96 -0.02 14.93
CA ASP A 41 22.85 -1.46 14.71
C ASP A 41 21.39 -1.93 14.71
N GLU A 42 20.52 -1.33 15.54
CA GLU A 42 19.07 -1.57 15.49
C GLU A 42 18.47 -1.13 14.15
N ILE A 43 18.84 0.04 13.63
CA ILE A 43 18.37 0.52 12.32
C ILE A 43 18.82 -0.42 11.19
N LYS A 44 20.09 -0.85 11.21
CA LYS A 44 20.66 -1.76 10.19
C LYS A 44 19.95 -3.10 10.13
N LYS A 45 19.45 -3.60 11.26
CA LYS A 45 18.69 -4.86 11.33
C LYS A 45 17.30 -4.76 10.73
N MET A 46 16.80 -3.55 10.44
CA MET A 46 15.49 -3.38 9.83
C MET A 46 15.59 -3.53 8.30
N GLU A 47 15.12 -4.67 7.79
CA GLU A 47 15.09 -5.00 6.35
C GLU A 47 13.92 -4.31 5.62
N ILE A 48 13.85 -2.97 5.67
CA ILE A 48 12.69 -2.23 5.11
C ILE A 48 12.51 -2.49 3.62
N THR A 49 13.58 -2.45 2.84
CA THR A 49 13.50 -2.60 1.38
C THR A 49 12.93 -3.97 1.01
N GLU A 50 13.39 -5.03 1.68
CA GLU A 50 12.87 -6.39 1.47
C GLU A 50 11.39 -6.49 1.87
N ASN A 51 11.01 -5.91 3.01
CA ASN A 51 9.61 -5.89 3.43
C ASN A 51 8.69 -5.12 2.47
N ILE A 52 9.20 -4.04 1.84
CA ILE A 52 8.47 -3.31 0.80
C ILE A 52 8.29 -4.18 -0.45
N GLU A 53 9.34 -4.83 -0.93
CA GLU A 53 9.26 -5.71 -2.11
C GLU A 53 8.35 -6.92 -1.84
N LYS A 54 8.39 -7.47 -0.63
CA LYS A 54 7.45 -8.50 -0.19
C LYS A 54 6.00 -8.01 -0.24
N ALA A 55 5.70 -6.83 0.31
CA ALA A 55 4.36 -6.26 0.26
C ALA A 55 3.88 -6.02 -1.18
N LYS A 56 4.77 -5.56 -2.09
CA LYS A 56 4.47 -5.44 -3.52
C LYS A 56 4.16 -6.78 -4.16
N ALA A 57 4.94 -7.82 -3.86
CA ALA A 57 4.71 -9.16 -4.37
C ALA A 57 3.35 -9.72 -3.87
N GLU A 58 3.01 -9.50 -2.61
CA GLU A 58 1.71 -9.89 -2.05
C GLU A 58 0.54 -9.17 -2.76
N PHE A 59 0.66 -7.86 -3.04
CA PHE A 59 -0.34 -7.16 -3.87
C PHE A 59 -0.41 -7.68 -5.31
N ALA A 60 0.73 -8.05 -5.90
CA ALA A 60 0.73 -8.66 -7.22
C ALA A 60 -0.07 -9.98 -7.23
N GLN A 61 0.03 -10.78 -6.16
CA GLN A 61 -0.78 -12.00 -6.04
C GLN A 61 -2.28 -11.73 -5.88
N VAL A 62 -2.70 -10.60 -5.31
CA VAL A 62 -4.12 -10.20 -5.28
C VAL A 62 -4.64 -10.01 -6.71
N ILE A 63 -3.84 -9.38 -7.57
CA ILE A 63 -4.22 -9.03 -8.93
C ILE A 63 -4.14 -10.24 -9.85
N PHE A 64 -3.04 -10.98 -9.80
CA PHE A 64 -2.67 -12.00 -10.78
C PHE A 64 -2.74 -13.44 -10.25
N GLY A 65 -2.92 -13.64 -8.94
CA GLY A 65 -2.84 -14.95 -8.30
C GLY A 65 -1.40 -15.38 -7.98
N ASP A 66 -1.24 -16.54 -7.34
CA ASP A 66 0.02 -17.00 -6.73
C ASP A 66 1.23 -17.04 -7.67
N ASN A 67 1.01 -17.46 -8.92
CA ASN A 67 2.08 -17.61 -9.92
C ASN A 67 1.93 -16.61 -11.08
N GLY A 68 1.00 -15.67 -10.97
CA GLY A 68 0.64 -14.76 -12.04
C GLY A 68 1.49 -13.50 -12.04
N ASN A 69 1.69 -12.95 -13.23
CA ASN A 69 2.19 -11.60 -13.42
C ASN A 69 1.57 -11.01 -14.68
N GLU A 70 1.78 -9.70 -14.89
CA GLU A 70 1.18 -8.99 -16.00
C GLU A 70 1.69 -9.46 -17.38
N SER A 71 2.96 -9.83 -17.48
CA SER A 71 3.56 -10.30 -18.74
C SER A 71 3.08 -11.68 -19.17
N ASP A 72 2.56 -12.50 -18.26
CA ASP A 72 2.17 -13.88 -18.52
C ASP A 72 0.74 -14.19 -18.02
N LEU A 73 -0.20 -13.30 -18.37
CA LEU A 73 -1.60 -13.49 -17.99
C LEU A 73 -2.17 -14.81 -18.51
N CYS A 74 -1.91 -15.16 -19.77
CA CYS A 74 -2.48 -16.35 -20.41
C CYS A 74 -1.98 -17.66 -19.81
N ASN A 75 -0.66 -17.79 -19.55
CA ASN A 75 -0.09 -19.05 -19.09
C ASN A 75 0.04 -19.14 -17.56
N ALA A 76 -0.21 -18.06 -16.83
CA ALA A 76 -0.20 -18.09 -15.37
C ALA A 76 -1.52 -17.64 -14.74
N THR A 77 -1.98 -16.42 -15.00
CA THR A 77 -3.11 -15.80 -14.28
C THR A 77 -4.47 -16.41 -14.62
N VAL A 78 -4.72 -16.65 -15.91
CA VAL A 78 -5.97 -17.23 -16.41
C VAL A 78 -5.80 -18.65 -16.93
N LYS A 79 -4.67 -19.30 -16.61
CA LYS A 79 -4.40 -20.67 -17.00
C LYS A 79 -5.45 -21.63 -16.44
N GLY A 80 -6.04 -22.44 -17.31
CA GLY A 80 -7.09 -23.39 -16.93
C GLY A 80 -8.45 -22.75 -16.63
N VAL A 81 -8.60 -21.44 -16.85
CA VAL A 81 -9.91 -20.79 -16.79
C VAL A 81 -10.68 -21.13 -18.06
N GLY A 82 -11.63 -22.06 -17.94
CA GLY A 82 -12.45 -22.54 -19.06
C GLY A 82 -13.75 -21.74 -19.23
N ASN A 83 -14.86 -22.47 -19.30
CA ASN A 83 -16.18 -21.90 -19.55
C ASN A 83 -16.53 -20.79 -18.55
N ARG A 84 -16.88 -19.62 -19.08
CA ARG A 84 -17.25 -18.44 -18.30
C ARG A 84 -18.37 -18.67 -17.29
N SER A 85 -19.45 -19.38 -17.64
CA SER A 85 -20.55 -19.61 -16.71
C SER A 85 -20.10 -20.41 -15.50
N LYS A 86 -19.28 -21.45 -15.69
CA LYS A 86 -18.72 -22.23 -14.57
C LYS A 86 -17.72 -21.41 -13.76
N ALA A 87 -16.87 -20.62 -14.42
CA ALA A 87 -15.83 -19.83 -13.80
C ALA A 87 -16.37 -18.68 -12.95
N CYS A 88 -17.36 -17.95 -13.47
CA CYS A 88 -17.91 -16.73 -12.86
C CYS A 88 -19.09 -17.00 -11.91
N GLY A 89 -19.86 -18.08 -12.12
CA GLY A 89 -20.98 -18.44 -11.24
C GLY A 89 -21.90 -19.46 -11.89
N HIS A 90 -21.98 -20.66 -11.30
CA HIS A 90 -22.79 -21.76 -11.82
C HIS A 90 -24.25 -21.34 -12.06
N THR A 91 -24.89 -21.90 -13.09
CA THR A 91 -26.31 -21.67 -13.37
C THR A 91 -27.16 -21.85 -12.11
N GLY A 92 -28.05 -20.88 -11.86
CA GLY A 92 -28.87 -20.81 -10.65
C GLY A 92 -28.16 -20.22 -9.42
N LEU A 93 -26.86 -19.96 -9.51
CA LEU A 93 -26.02 -19.42 -8.44
C LEU A 93 -26.18 -20.21 -7.13
N SER A 94 -26.27 -21.54 -7.24
CA SER A 94 -26.33 -22.46 -6.11
C SER A 94 -24.97 -22.63 -5.43
N SER A 95 -23.89 -22.41 -6.18
CA SER A 95 -22.50 -22.46 -5.71
C SER A 95 -21.66 -21.37 -6.35
N LYS A 96 -20.58 -20.96 -5.66
CA LYS A 96 -19.64 -19.98 -6.20
C LYS A 96 -19.05 -20.43 -7.54
N GLY A 97 -18.63 -19.47 -8.36
CA GLY A 97 -17.89 -19.75 -9.58
C GLY A 97 -16.57 -20.47 -9.28
N SER A 98 -16.16 -21.41 -10.15
CA SER A 98 -14.93 -22.20 -9.95
C SER A 98 -13.65 -21.36 -9.98
N SER A 99 -13.73 -20.14 -10.52
CA SER A 99 -12.61 -19.20 -10.59
C SER A 99 -12.92 -17.84 -9.96
N ALA A 100 -14.17 -17.62 -9.51
CA ALA A 100 -14.59 -16.42 -8.81
C ALA A 100 -13.75 -16.22 -7.54
N GLY A 101 -13.17 -15.03 -7.39
CA GLY A 101 -12.40 -14.67 -6.21
C GLY A 101 -10.98 -15.20 -6.16
N LYS A 102 -10.51 -15.95 -7.18
CA LYS A 102 -9.12 -16.42 -7.23
C LYS A 102 -8.11 -15.27 -7.37
N ASN A 103 -8.41 -14.31 -8.23
CA ASN A 103 -7.63 -13.10 -8.45
C ASN A 103 -8.52 -12.01 -9.07
N LEU A 104 -8.10 -10.74 -8.98
CA LEU A 104 -8.90 -9.63 -9.49
C LEU A 104 -9.03 -9.64 -11.03
N VAL A 105 -8.01 -10.11 -11.77
CA VAL A 105 -8.08 -10.17 -13.25
C VAL A 105 -9.28 -11.00 -13.70
N VAL A 106 -9.47 -12.20 -13.14
CA VAL A 106 -10.60 -13.08 -13.48
C VAL A 106 -11.94 -12.45 -13.11
N ASP A 107 -12.04 -11.84 -11.93
CA ASP A 107 -13.28 -11.18 -11.47
C ASP A 107 -13.65 -9.99 -12.38
N PHE A 108 -12.67 -9.16 -12.75
CA PHE A 108 -12.88 -8.09 -13.73
C PHE A 108 -13.23 -8.63 -15.11
N PHE A 109 -12.68 -9.78 -15.53
CA PHE A 109 -13.09 -10.40 -16.79
C PHE A 109 -14.53 -10.87 -16.74
N CYS A 110 -14.98 -11.46 -15.63
CA CYS A 110 -16.38 -11.82 -15.43
C CYS A 110 -17.33 -10.61 -15.56
N LEU A 111 -16.92 -9.46 -15.03
CA LEU A 111 -17.75 -8.25 -14.96
C LEU A 111 -17.68 -7.34 -16.19
N CYS A 112 -16.54 -7.27 -16.88
CA CYS A 112 -16.28 -6.24 -17.88
C CYS A 112 -16.06 -6.78 -19.29
N VAL A 113 -15.52 -8.00 -19.42
CA VAL A 113 -15.12 -8.53 -20.73
C VAL A 113 -16.34 -8.98 -21.52
N ARG A 114 -16.37 -8.65 -22.81
CA ARG A 114 -17.42 -9.09 -23.75
C ARG A 114 -17.15 -10.51 -24.26
N ARG A 115 -18.21 -11.20 -24.67
CA ARG A 115 -18.13 -12.46 -25.43
C ARG A 115 -17.68 -12.23 -26.88
N GLN A 116 -16.92 -13.19 -27.42
CA GLN A 116 -16.37 -13.14 -28.79
C GLN A 116 -17.40 -13.39 -29.90
N ASP A 117 -18.49 -14.10 -29.58
CA ASP A 117 -19.55 -14.48 -30.52
C ASP A 117 -20.55 -13.34 -30.81
N GLY A 118 -20.34 -12.19 -30.17
CA GLY A 118 -21.21 -11.02 -30.29
C GLY A 118 -22.47 -11.06 -29.43
N GLU A 119 -22.71 -12.13 -28.66
CA GLU A 119 -23.88 -12.26 -27.76
C GLU A 119 -23.73 -11.46 -26.45
N GLY A 120 -22.54 -10.90 -26.20
CA GLY A 120 -22.26 -10.11 -24.99
C GLY A 120 -22.70 -8.66 -25.06
N VAL A 121 -22.69 -8.00 -23.90
CA VAL A 121 -23.06 -6.57 -23.73
C VAL A 121 -21.84 -5.67 -23.97
N ASN A 122 -22.07 -4.50 -24.58
CA ASN A 122 -21.04 -3.49 -24.77
C ASN A 122 -20.88 -2.62 -23.51
N GLN A 123 -19.64 -2.23 -23.21
CA GLN A 123 -19.33 -1.20 -22.21
C GLN A 123 -19.95 -1.42 -20.83
N VAL A 124 -20.03 -2.66 -20.34
CA VAL A 124 -20.67 -2.97 -19.05
C VAL A 124 -20.02 -2.20 -17.89
N CYS A 125 -18.70 -2.03 -17.94
CA CYS A 125 -17.93 -1.27 -16.96
C CYS A 125 -17.68 0.19 -17.38
N GLY A 126 -18.41 0.72 -18.37
CA GLY A 126 -18.24 2.08 -18.89
C GLY A 126 -17.17 2.22 -19.99
N PHE A 127 -16.53 1.12 -20.40
CA PHE A 127 -15.52 1.08 -21.46
C PHE A 127 -15.52 -0.26 -22.19
N TYR A 128 -14.97 -0.31 -23.40
CA TYR A 128 -14.86 -1.55 -24.17
C TYR A 128 -13.74 -2.44 -23.63
N ALA A 129 -14.07 -3.69 -23.28
CA ALA A 129 -13.12 -4.74 -22.97
C ALA A 129 -13.47 -6.01 -23.78
N GLY A 130 -12.76 -6.23 -24.90
CA GLY A 130 -13.05 -7.29 -25.86
C GLY A 130 -13.50 -6.77 -27.23
N SER A 131 -13.70 -7.67 -28.19
CA SER A 131 -14.03 -7.32 -29.57
C SER A 131 -15.50 -6.89 -29.73
N GLY A 132 -15.71 -5.88 -30.59
CA GLY A 132 -17.01 -5.27 -30.85
C GLY A 132 -17.94 -6.03 -31.80
N TYR A 133 -17.47 -7.08 -32.45
CA TYR A 133 -18.13 -7.78 -33.56
C TYR A 133 -18.14 -9.30 -33.36
N LYS A 134 -18.99 -10.00 -34.11
CA LYS A 134 -19.09 -11.47 -34.08
C LYS A 134 -17.79 -12.10 -34.55
N ASN A 135 -17.36 -13.19 -33.90
CA ASN A 135 -16.10 -13.90 -34.16
C ASN A 135 -14.87 -13.01 -33.92
N GLY A 136 -14.95 -12.13 -32.94
CA GLY A 136 -13.83 -11.29 -32.54
C GLY A 136 -12.72 -12.09 -31.85
N GLN A 137 -11.48 -11.62 -32.00
CA GLN A 137 -10.29 -12.30 -31.44
C GLN A 137 -10.11 -12.05 -29.93
N LEU A 138 -10.84 -11.08 -29.34
CA LEU A 138 -10.72 -10.69 -27.95
C LEU A 138 -12.05 -10.92 -27.22
N GLY A 139 -12.02 -11.66 -26.12
CA GLY A 139 -13.21 -11.86 -25.28
C GLY A 139 -13.17 -13.15 -24.49
N TRP A 140 -14.28 -13.47 -23.84
CA TRP A 140 -14.41 -14.70 -23.06
C TRP A 140 -15.83 -15.28 -23.14
N ASN A 141 -15.92 -16.51 -23.65
CA ASN A 141 -17.12 -17.31 -23.80
C ASN A 141 -16.94 -18.72 -23.16
N GLU A 142 -17.49 -19.77 -23.76
CA GLU A 142 -17.43 -21.15 -23.25
C GLU A 142 -16.04 -21.82 -23.36
N THR A 143 -15.16 -21.33 -24.25
CA THR A 143 -13.85 -21.97 -24.50
C THR A 143 -12.73 -21.43 -23.63
N GLY A 144 -12.91 -20.26 -23.01
CA GLY A 144 -11.90 -19.59 -22.19
C GLY A 144 -11.64 -18.15 -22.65
N PRO A 145 -10.83 -17.39 -21.90
CA PRO A 145 -10.49 -16.03 -22.26
C PRO A 145 -9.42 -15.98 -23.37
N TRP A 146 -9.63 -15.12 -24.36
CA TRP A 146 -8.73 -14.90 -25.49
C TRP A 146 -8.28 -13.45 -25.53
N GLY A 147 -6.97 -13.25 -25.70
CA GLY A 147 -6.36 -11.93 -25.70
C GLY A 147 -6.33 -11.28 -24.32
N SER A 148 -6.11 -12.08 -23.27
CA SER A 148 -6.14 -11.66 -21.87
C SER A 148 -5.28 -10.42 -21.57
N SER A 149 -4.07 -10.32 -22.14
CA SER A 149 -3.22 -9.14 -21.96
C SER A 149 -3.86 -7.87 -22.50
N THR A 150 -4.45 -7.92 -23.69
CA THR A 150 -5.16 -6.78 -24.28
C THR A 150 -6.42 -6.44 -23.49
N MET A 151 -7.20 -7.44 -23.06
CA MET A 151 -8.39 -7.22 -22.25
C MET A 151 -8.05 -6.58 -20.90
N TRP A 152 -6.99 -7.03 -20.25
CA TRP A 152 -6.51 -6.46 -19.00
C TRP A 152 -6.00 -5.02 -19.17
N ALA A 153 -5.25 -4.74 -20.24
CA ALA A 153 -4.81 -3.37 -20.55
C ALA A 153 -6.00 -2.41 -20.75
N LEU A 154 -7.06 -2.86 -21.44
CA LEU A 154 -8.30 -2.08 -21.60
C LEU A 154 -8.99 -1.81 -20.26
N ILE A 155 -9.05 -2.80 -19.38
CA ILE A 155 -9.60 -2.65 -18.02
C ILE A 155 -8.79 -1.65 -17.21
N LYS A 156 -7.46 -1.76 -17.19
CA LYS A 156 -6.60 -0.79 -16.48
C LYS A 156 -6.78 0.63 -17.04
N GLY A 157 -6.82 0.78 -18.36
CA GLY A 157 -7.06 2.07 -19.01
C GLY A 157 -8.44 2.64 -18.68
N GLY A 158 -9.46 1.79 -18.55
CA GLY A 158 -10.79 2.18 -18.07
C GLY A 158 -10.79 2.62 -16.60
N CYS A 159 -10.21 1.82 -15.72
CA CYS A 159 -10.09 2.14 -14.28
C CYS A 159 -9.33 3.45 -14.06
N TRP A 160 -8.28 3.73 -14.82
CA TRP A 160 -7.52 4.98 -14.73
C TRP A 160 -8.40 6.22 -14.94
N LYS A 161 -9.40 6.14 -15.83
CA LYS A 161 -10.34 7.25 -16.08
C LYS A 161 -11.34 7.47 -14.94
N HIS A 162 -11.62 6.42 -14.16
CA HIS A 162 -12.59 6.47 -13.06
C HIS A 162 -11.94 6.64 -11.68
N MET A 163 -10.65 6.35 -11.55
CA MET A 163 -9.91 6.47 -10.30
C MET A 163 -9.41 7.90 -10.12
N GLN A 164 -10.12 8.69 -9.31
CA GLN A 164 -9.74 10.08 -9.04
C GLN A 164 -8.50 10.21 -8.15
N GLN A 165 -8.31 9.27 -7.21
CA GLN A 165 -7.16 9.25 -6.30
C GLN A 165 -6.79 7.81 -5.91
N HIS A 166 -5.50 7.58 -5.71
CA HIS A 166 -4.99 6.34 -5.13
C HIS A 166 -5.16 6.35 -3.60
N PRO A 167 -5.42 5.18 -2.97
CA PRO A 167 -5.41 5.07 -1.51
C PRO A 167 -4.06 5.49 -0.96
N LYS A 168 -4.07 6.35 0.07
CA LYS A 168 -2.87 6.88 0.73
C LYS A 168 -2.51 6.15 2.02
N SER A 169 -3.40 5.29 2.50
CA SER A 169 -3.22 4.53 3.73
C SER A 169 -3.84 3.14 3.65
N THR A 170 -3.38 2.25 4.53
CA THR A 170 -3.97 0.92 4.69
C THR A 170 -5.40 1.00 5.25
N SER A 171 -5.75 2.04 6.02
CA SER A 171 -7.12 2.30 6.47
C SER A 171 -8.07 2.58 5.30
N GLU A 172 -7.68 3.43 4.36
CA GLU A 172 -8.46 3.69 3.14
C GLU A 172 -8.62 2.43 2.30
N ALA A 173 -7.57 1.63 2.17
CA ALA A 173 -7.62 0.36 1.44
C ALA A 173 -8.55 -0.66 2.11
N ARG A 174 -8.53 -0.78 3.45
CA ARG A 174 -9.50 -1.60 4.21
C ARG A 174 -10.92 -1.10 4.01
N HIS A 175 -11.13 0.21 4.00
CA HIS A 175 -12.44 0.79 3.73
C HIS A 175 -12.97 0.44 2.32
N ILE A 176 -12.08 0.35 1.32
CA ILE A 176 -12.46 -0.12 -0.02
C ILE A 176 -12.89 -1.59 0.02
N LEU A 177 -12.17 -2.44 0.75
CA LEU A 177 -12.56 -3.84 0.94
C LEU A 177 -13.93 -3.95 1.65
N ASP A 178 -14.16 -3.15 2.69
CA ASP A 178 -15.46 -3.10 3.38
C ASP A 178 -16.60 -2.69 2.44
N LYS A 179 -16.35 -1.71 1.55
CA LYS A 179 -17.33 -1.34 0.52
C LYS A 179 -17.61 -2.50 -0.43
N PHE A 180 -16.58 -3.21 -0.86
CA PHE A 180 -16.75 -4.42 -1.69
C PHE A 180 -17.63 -5.46 -0.99
N LEU A 181 -17.35 -5.79 0.28
CA LEU A 181 -18.15 -6.75 1.05
C LEU A 181 -19.59 -6.26 1.27
N LYS A 182 -19.81 -4.96 1.49
CA LYS A 182 -21.15 -4.36 1.54
C LYS A 182 -21.88 -4.50 0.20
N HIS A 183 -21.19 -4.31 -0.92
CA HIS A 183 -21.78 -4.53 -2.24
C HIS A 183 -22.15 -5.99 -2.49
N LEU A 184 -21.34 -6.94 -2.03
CA LEU A 184 -21.71 -8.36 -2.03
C LEU A 184 -22.95 -8.63 -1.19
N LYS A 185 -23.04 -8.04 0.01
CA LYS A 185 -24.19 -8.20 0.89
C LYS A 185 -25.49 -7.69 0.28
N VAL A 186 -25.43 -6.50 -0.33
CA VAL A 186 -26.56 -5.94 -1.08
C VAL A 186 -26.91 -6.81 -2.28
N GLY A 187 -25.90 -7.36 -2.94
CA GLY A 187 -26.05 -8.28 -4.06
C GLY A 187 -26.28 -7.62 -5.41
N GLY A 188 -25.94 -8.36 -6.45
CA GLY A 188 -26.12 -7.99 -7.84
C GLY A 188 -27.59 -8.06 -8.24
N VAL A 189 -27.97 -7.29 -9.26
CA VAL A 189 -29.36 -7.18 -9.69
C VAL A 189 -29.66 -8.26 -10.72
N TYR A 190 -30.81 -8.92 -10.60
CA TYR A 190 -31.34 -9.73 -11.69
C TYR A 190 -32.77 -9.30 -12.03
N ARG A 191 -33.09 -9.29 -13.32
CA ARG A 191 -34.40 -8.92 -13.84
C ARG A 191 -35.14 -10.15 -14.32
N GLN A 192 -36.37 -10.33 -13.86
CA GLN A 192 -37.24 -11.40 -14.29
C GLN A 192 -38.12 -10.91 -15.43
N ILE A 193 -37.97 -11.48 -16.62
CA ILE A 193 -38.80 -11.16 -17.78
C ILE A 193 -39.88 -12.23 -18.00
N LYS A 194 -41.11 -11.78 -18.30
CA LYS A 194 -42.28 -12.60 -18.65
C LYS A 194 -42.73 -12.27 -20.07
N CYS A 195 -43.42 -13.21 -20.70
CA CYS A 195 -44.14 -12.96 -21.96
C CYS A 195 -45.61 -12.66 -21.66
N GLU A 196 -46.13 -11.59 -22.24
CA GLU A 196 -47.46 -11.04 -21.91
C GLU A 196 -48.60 -11.96 -22.36
N ASN A 197 -48.44 -12.69 -23.47
CA ASN A 197 -49.56 -13.40 -24.13
C ASN A 197 -49.32 -14.89 -24.49
N ASP A 198 -48.13 -15.46 -24.28
CA ASP A 198 -47.87 -16.88 -24.67
C ASP A 198 -46.57 -17.46 -24.05
N PRO A 199 -46.64 -18.29 -23.00
CA PRO A 199 -45.51 -19.09 -22.52
C PRO A 199 -45.44 -20.44 -23.27
N PRO A 200 -44.27 -20.89 -23.78
CA PRO A 200 -42.99 -20.18 -23.86
C PRO A 200 -43.00 -19.14 -24.97
N CYS A 201 -42.10 -18.16 -24.87
CA CYS A 201 -41.93 -17.03 -25.78
C CYS A 201 -41.47 -17.46 -27.19
N SER A 202 -42.26 -18.27 -27.87
CA SER A 202 -41.91 -19.02 -29.07
C SER A 202 -41.98 -18.15 -30.33
N ASN A 203 -42.85 -17.13 -30.32
CA ASN A 203 -43.14 -16.25 -31.44
C ASN A 203 -42.33 -14.95 -31.43
N ARG A 204 -41.77 -14.55 -32.58
CA ARG A 204 -41.00 -13.30 -32.78
C ARG A 204 -41.76 -12.00 -32.46
N LYS A 205 -43.08 -12.08 -32.26
CA LYS A 205 -43.98 -10.94 -31.94
C LYS A 205 -44.39 -10.89 -30.46
N ALA A 206 -43.94 -11.83 -29.63
CA ALA A 206 -44.28 -11.84 -28.22
C ALA A 206 -43.69 -10.60 -27.52
N LYS A 207 -44.55 -9.81 -26.89
CA LYS A 207 -44.13 -8.67 -26.08
C LYS A 207 -43.62 -9.19 -24.74
N THR A 208 -42.36 -8.90 -24.45
CA THR A 208 -41.73 -9.19 -23.18
C THR A 208 -41.97 -8.02 -22.22
N VAL A 209 -42.28 -8.35 -20.98
CA VAL A 209 -42.49 -7.39 -19.90
C VAL A 209 -41.61 -7.75 -18.71
N VAL A 210 -41.02 -6.74 -18.09
CA VAL A 210 -40.28 -6.94 -16.83
C VAL A 210 -41.31 -7.24 -15.75
N SER A 211 -41.29 -8.46 -15.25
CA SER A 211 -42.22 -8.94 -14.23
C SER A 211 -41.76 -8.66 -12.81
N GLY A 212 -40.47 -8.43 -12.63
CA GLY A 212 -39.86 -8.10 -11.35
C GLY A 212 -38.36 -7.91 -11.50
N SER A 213 -37.77 -7.35 -10.45
CA SER A 213 -36.33 -7.25 -10.28
C SER A 213 -36.01 -7.53 -8.84
N ASP A 214 -34.94 -8.26 -8.59
CA ASP A 214 -34.52 -8.59 -7.24
C ASP A 214 -32.99 -8.66 -7.19
N ARG A 215 -32.41 -8.90 -6.00
CA ARG A 215 -30.98 -8.95 -5.79
C ARG A 215 -30.54 -10.30 -5.27
N LYS A 216 -29.36 -10.74 -5.71
CA LYS A 216 -28.70 -11.95 -5.21
C LYS A 216 -27.48 -11.56 -4.41
N ALA A 217 -27.55 -11.72 -3.08
CA ALA A 217 -26.40 -11.57 -2.20
C ALA A 217 -25.24 -12.46 -2.67
N GLY A 218 -24.01 -11.96 -2.58
CA GLY A 218 -22.80 -12.66 -3.05
C GLY A 218 -22.56 -12.54 -4.56
N MET A 219 -23.47 -11.92 -5.30
CA MET A 219 -23.28 -11.61 -6.73
C MET A 219 -22.82 -10.16 -6.91
N LEU A 220 -21.91 -9.92 -7.84
CA LEU A 220 -21.68 -8.60 -8.44
C LEU A 220 -22.10 -8.62 -9.90
N GLY A 221 -22.55 -7.49 -10.41
CA GLY A 221 -23.00 -7.35 -11.80
C GLY A 221 -24.51 -7.50 -11.96
N THR A 222 -24.94 -7.78 -13.19
CA THR A 222 -26.36 -7.82 -13.58
C THR A 222 -26.68 -9.05 -14.43
N ALA A 223 -27.88 -9.60 -14.24
CA ALA A 223 -28.37 -10.72 -15.02
C ALA A 223 -29.87 -10.58 -15.39
N ILE A 224 -30.30 -11.40 -16.34
CA ILE A 224 -31.69 -11.52 -16.79
C ILE A 224 -32.10 -12.98 -16.69
N THR A 225 -33.26 -13.24 -16.07
CA THR A 225 -33.90 -14.56 -15.98
C THR A 225 -35.25 -14.53 -16.69
N VAL A 226 -35.64 -15.66 -17.27
CA VAL A 226 -36.93 -15.80 -17.97
C VAL A 226 -37.90 -16.51 -17.04
N SER A 227 -39.15 -16.08 -16.93
CA SER A 227 -40.13 -16.57 -15.95
C SER A 227 -40.36 -18.08 -15.81
N ILE A 228 -39.90 -18.88 -16.76
CA ILE A 228 -39.96 -20.36 -16.69
C ILE A 228 -38.81 -20.91 -15.82
N SER A 229 -37.73 -20.13 -15.65
CA SER A 229 -36.55 -20.45 -14.86
C SER A 229 -36.06 -19.23 -14.07
N THR A 230 -36.01 -19.35 -12.75
CA THR A 230 -35.36 -18.34 -11.89
C THR A 230 -33.83 -18.47 -11.90
N GLU A 231 -33.26 -19.30 -12.78
CA GLU A 231 -31.83 -19.56 -12.80
C GLU A 231 -31.07 -18.36 -13.36
N VAL A 232 -30.43 -17.63 -12.45
CA VAL A 232 -29.48 -16.59 -12.79
C VAL A 232 -28.20 -17.24 -13.32
N THR A 233 -27.66 -16.72 -14.42
CA THR A 233 -26.42 -17.22 -15.04
C THR A 233 -25.43 -16.08 -15.27
N CYS A 234 -24.14 -16.33 -15.03
CA CYS A 234 -23.04 -15.40 -15.28
C CYS A 234 -22.18 -15.82 -16.49
N ASP A 235 -22.80 -15.95 -17.66
CA ASP A 235 -22.18 -16.44 -18.90
C ASP A 235 -21.66 -15.33 -19.84
N GLY A 236 -21.82 -14.08 -19.44
CA GLY A 236 -21.47 -12.90 -20.21
C GLY A 236 -22.46 -12.55 -21.33
N LYS A 237 -23.58 -13.28 -21.47
CA LYS A 237 -24.59 -12.99 -22.50
C LYS A 237 -25.45 -11.80 -22.08
N LYS A 238 -25.93 -11.04 -23.06
CA LYS A 238 -26.91 -9.97 -22.82
C LYS A 238 -28.24 -10.49 -22.29
N GLY A 239 -28.58 -11.76 -22.58
CA GLY A 239 -29.94 -12.27 -22.47
C GLY A 239 -30.81 -11.74 -23.63
N ASP A 240 -31.77 -12.54 -24.08
CA ASP A 240 -32.66 -12.11 -25.16
C ASP A 240 -33.91 -11.44 -24.59
N GLU A 241 -33.85 -10.11 -24.44
CA GLU A 241 -34.99 -9.30 -24.04
C GLU A 241 -36.14 -9.36 -25.06
N LYS A 242 -35.88 -9.66 -26.35
CA LYS A 242 -36.91 -9.62 -27.40
C LYS A 242 -37.66 -10.93 -27.53
N THR A 243 -36.96 -12.04 -27.41
CA THR A 243 -37.60 -13.36 -27.49
C THR A 243 -37.85 -13.97 -26.13
N GLY A 244 -37.28 -13.46 -25.04
CA GLY A 244 -37.45 -14.04 -23.72
C GLY A 244 -37.07 -15.51 -23.64
N LYS A 245 -36.23 -16.03 -24.56
CA LYS A 245 -35.88 -17.46 -24.61
C LYS A 245 -34.65 -17.80 -23.80
N ASN A 246 -33.68 -16.89 -23.75
CA ASN A 246 -32.34 -17.18 -23.23
C ASN A 246 -32.00 -16.26 -22.05
N PRO A 247 -31.82 -16.81 -20.83
CA PRO A 247 -31.23 -16.06 -19.74
C PRO A 247 -29.79 -15.69 -20.08
N GLY A 248 -29.24 -14.71 -19.37
CA GLY A 248 -27.86 -14.28 -19.55
C GLY A 248 -27.48 -13.27 -18.48
N GLY A 249 -26.18 -13.14 -18.24
CA GLY A 249 -25.73 -12.18 -17.25
C GLY A 249 -24.24 -11.90 -17.31
N VAL A 250 -23.91 -10.64 -17.02
CA VAL A 250 -22.54 -10.19 -16.84
C VAL A 250 -22.35 -9.96 -15.35
N CYS A 251 -21.91 -11.01 -14.68
CA CYS A 251 -21.81 -11.07 -13.24
C CYS A 251 -20.69 -12.01 -12.77
N VAL A 252 -20.40 -11.96 -11.48
CA VAL A 252 -19.57 -12.93 -10.76
C VAL A 252 -20.26 -13.25 -9.43
N TYR A 253 -20.22 -14.52 -9.02
CA TYR A 253 -20.87 -14.99 -7.79
C TYR A 253 -19.87 -15.71 -6.89
N TYR A 254 -19.76 -15.20 -5.67
CA TYR A 254 -18.78 -15.62 -4.66
C TYR A 254 -19.34 -16.62 -3.63
N GLY A 255 -20.58 -17.07 -3.79
CA GLY A 255 -21.23 -17.96 -2.83
C GLY A 255 -21.92 -17.21 -1.69
N GLN A 256 -22.15 -17.91 -0.59
CA GLN A 256 -22.92 -17.38 0.55
C GLN A 256 -22.06 -16.46 1.44
N GLU A 257 -22.69 -15.67 2.31
CA GLU A 257 -22.01 -14.67 3.16
C GLU A 257 -20.88 -15.26 4.02
N SER A 258 -21.04 -16.50 4.49
CA SER A 258 -20.02 -17.22 5.26
C SER A 258 -18.73 -17.51 4.47
N GLU A 259 -18.77 -17.46 3.14
CA GLU A 259 -17.64 -17.74 2.26
C GLU A 259 -16.83 -16.48 1.91
N TRP A 260 -17.38 -15.27 2.07
CA TRP A 260 -16.77 -14.06 1.51
C TRP A 260 -15.46 -13.66 2.19
N LYS A 261 -15.31 -13.94 3.49
CA LYS A 261 -14.02 -13.76 4.19
C LYS A 261 -12.94 -14.71 3.68
N ASN A 262 -13.34 -15.81 3.05
CA ASN A 262 -12.45 -16.83 2.50
C ASN A 262 -12.24 -16.69 0.99
N ILE A 263 -12.61 -15.54 0.40
CA ILE A 263 -12.28 -15.24 -0.99
C ILE A 263 -10.74 -15.15 -1.11
N PRO A 264 -10.10 -15.95 -1.99
CA PRO A 264 -8.64 -16.03 -2.05
C PRO A 264 -7.93 -14.68 -2.21
N TRP A 265 -8.36 -13.82 -3.13
CA TRP A 265 -7.71 -12.51 -3.29
C TRP A 265 -7.99 -11.57 -2.11
N VAL A 266 -9.11 -11.73 -1.39
CA VAL A 266 -9.43 -10.94 -0.18
C VAL A 266 -8.45 -11.28 0.94
N ILE A 267 -8.23 -12.58 1.20
CA ILE A 267 -7.22 -13.03 2.18
C ILE A 267 -5.85 -12.44 1.84
N LYS A 268 -5.44 -12.52 0.57
CA LYS A 268 -4.16 -11.97 0.11
C LYS A 268 -4.07 -10.47 0.27
N PHE A 269 -5.18 -9.76 0.03
CA PHE A 269 -5.24 -8.31 0.18
C PHE A 269 -5.09 -7.90 1.64
N GLU A 270 -5.73 -8.60 2.58
CA GLU A 270 -5.54 -8.37 4.02
C GLU A 270 -4.09 -8.65 4.46
N THR A 271 -3.48 -9.73 3.97
CA THR A 271 -2.06 -10.03 4.22
C THR A 271 -1.15 -8.92 3.70
N ALA A 272 -1.35 -8.47 2.46
CA ALA A 272 -0.57 -7.38 1.86
C ALA A 272 -0.69 -6.09 2.67
N LEU A 273 -1.89 -5.77 3.16
CA LEU A 273 -2.12 -4.62 4.03
C LEU A 273 -1.42 -4.73 5.39
N ALA A 274 -1.40 -5.93 5.99
CA ALA A 274 -0.68 -6.18 7.22
C ALA A 274 0.85 -6.01 7.03
N SER A 275 1.39 -6.45 5.90
CA SER A 275 2.80 -6.22 5.54
C SER A 275 3.12 -4.72 5.38
N VAL A 276 2.22 -3.94 4.76
CA VAL A 276 2.39 -2.48 4.68
C VAL A 276 2.34 -1.82 6.07
N ASP A 277 1.45 -2.26 6.96
CA ASP A 277 1.41 -1.76 8.33
C ASP A 277 2.70 -2.06 9.10
N ALA A 278 3.27 -3.26 8.92
CA ALA A 278 4.56 -3.62 9.50
C ALA A 278 5.68 -2.68 9.01
N VAL A 279 5.74 -2.39 7.71
CA VAL A 279 6.69 -1.42 7.13
C VAL A 279 6.48 -0.02 7.70
N ASN A 280 5.24 0.45 7.83
CA ASN A 280 4.94 1.77 8.40
C ASN A 280 5.39 1.88 9.86
N ASN A 281 5.23 0.82 10.64
CA ASN A 281 5.69 0.75 12.03
C ASN A 281 7.23 0.75 12.12
N GLN A 282 7.92 0.03 11.25
CA GLN A 282 9.39 0.07 11.14
C GLN A 282 9.88 1.48 10.77
N LYS A 283 9.25 2.12 9.77
CA LYS A 283 9.57 3.49 9.37
C LYS A 283 9.43 4.48 10.53
N THR A 284 8.36 4.37 11.30
CA THR A 284 8.14 5.20 12.50
C THR A 284 9.23 4.96 13.56
N SER A 285 9.63 3.69 13.74
CA SER A 285 10.69 3.32 14.68
C SER A 285 12.05 3.91 14.27
N ILE A 286 12.37 3.90 12.98
CA ILE A 286 13.60 4.51 12.43
C ILE A 286 13.57 6.02 12.56
N GLN A 287 12.43 6.68 12.29
CA GLN A 287 12.31 8.12 12.50
C GLN A 287 12.59 8.50 13.95
N ARG A 288 12.05 7.74 14.91
CA ARG A 288 12.35 7.93 16.34
C ARG A 288 13.83 7.67 16.67
N ALA A 289 14.43 6.66 16.05
CA ALA A 289 15.85 6.36 16.23
C ALA A 289 16.76 7.49 15.69
N ILE A 290 16.42 8.06 14.53
CA ILE A 290 17.12 9.22 13.95
C ILE A 290 17.01 10.43 14.87
N GLN A 291 15.84 10.72 15.43
CA GLN A 291 15.67 11.80 16.41
C GLN A 291 16.56 11.60 17.65
N LYS A 292 16.66 10.37 18.16
CA LYS A 292 17.57 10.04 19.28
C LYS A 292 19.04 10.29 18.91
N LEU A 293 19.45 9.88 17.71
CA LEU A 293 20.81 10.12 17.22
C LEU A 293 21.12 11.62 17.10
N GLN A 294 20.16 12.42 16.62
CA GLN A 294 20.29 13.88 16.56
C GLN A 294 20.45 14.51 17.95
N MET A 295 19.67 14.06 18.94
CA MET A 295 19.84 14.53 20.32
C MET A 295 21.19 14.13 20.92
N LEU A 296 21.68 12.92 20.63
CA LEU A 296 23.00 12.46 21.06
C LEU A 296 24.12 13.29 20.43
N LEU A 297 24.01 13.61 19.14
CA LEU A 297 24.94 14.48 18.43
C LEU A 297 24.99 15.86 19.08
N HIS A 298 23.84 16.49 19.32
CA HIS A 298 23.78 17.80 19.95
C HIS A 298 24.43 17.80 21.34
N ARG A 299 24.16 16.77 22.16
CA ARG A 299 24.80 16.62 23.47
C ARG A 299 26.32 16.45 23.38
N ALA A 300 26.81 15.74 22.37
CA ALA A 300 28.25 15.60 22.15
C ALA A 300 28.89 16.95 21.77
N GLU A 301 28.23 17.74 20.93
CA GLU A 301 28.65 19.11 20.58
C GLU A 301 28.70 20.02 21.82
N GLU A 302 27.68 19.98 22.69
CA GLU A 302 27.66 20.74 23.95
C GLU A 302 28.84 20.37 24.86
N ILE A 303 29.15 19.07 25.00
CA ILE A 303 30.29 18.60 25.81
C ILE A 303 31.60 19.10 25.19
N TYR A 304 31.74 19.03 23.87
CA TYR A 304 32.92 19.49 23.17
C TYR A 304 33.15 20.99 23.39
N GLU A 305 32.15 21.83 23.15
CA GLU A 305 32.25 23.29 23.32
C GLU A 305 32.51 23.67 24.79
N THR A 306 31.83 23.01 25.74
CA THR A 306 32.07 23.25 27.17
C THR A 306 33.50 22.91 27.58
N THR A 307 34.03 21.77 27.10
CA THR A 307 35.40 21.34 27.40
C THR A 307 36.43 22.28 26.78
N LYS A 308 36.18 22.76 25.55
CA LYS A 308 37.01 23.75 24.87
C LYS A 308 37.09 25.04 25.67
N VAL A 309 35.96 25.62 26.09
CA VAL A 309 35.93 26.84 26.92
C VAL A 309 36.69 26.65 28.23
N ILE A 310 36.52 25.52 28.92
CA ILE A 310 37.25 25.22 30.17
C ILE A 310 38.77 25.18 29.91
N SER A 311 39.20 24.59 28.79
CA SER A 311 40.61 24.51 28.44
C SER A 311 41.22 25.88 28.12
N GLU A 312 40.49 26.76 27.44
CA GLU A 312 40.92 28.14 27.13
C GLU A 312 41.10 28.98 28.40
N ILE A 313 40.16 28.88 29.35
CA ILE A 313 40.25 29.57 30.66
C ILE A 313 41.49 29.08 31.44
N LYS A 314 41.81 27.79 31.36
CA LYS A 314 42.95 27.21 32.09
C LYS A 314 44.30 27.61 31.49
N TYR A 315 44.37 27.85 30.18
CA TYR A 315 45.60 28.24 29.46
C TYR A 315 45.92 29.74 29.54
N HIS A 316 44.95 30.60 29.82
CA HIS A 316 45.23 31.99 30.21
C HIS A 316 45.74 32.05 31.66
N GLY A 317 47.04 31.75 31.80
CA GLY A 317 47.78 31.77 33.04
C GLY A 317 47.67 33.12 33.76
N GLY A 318 47.12 33.09 34.96
CA GLY A 318 47.03 34.26 35.84
C GLY A 318 46.15 34.11 37.09
N LEU A 319 45.39 33.02 37.24
CA LEU A 319 44.41 32.86 38.36
C LEU A 319 44.68 31.64 39.26
N THR A 320 45.88 31.09 39.24
CA THR A 320 46.17 29.77 39.83
C THR A 320 46.28 29.72 41.36
N ALA A 321 46.29 30.85 42.07
CA ALA A 321 46.38 30.83 43.54
C ALA A 321 45.02 30.89 44.27
N ALA A 322 43.96 31.43 43.66
CA ALA A 322 42.70 31.68 44.37
C ALA A 322 41.68 30.54 44.30
N LEU A 323 41.78 29.61 43.34
CA LEU A 323 40.77 28.56 43.12
C LEU A 323 41.17 27.17 43.65
N GLN A 324 42.42 26.95 44.05
CA GLN A 324 42.86 25.62 44.53
C GLN A 324 42.38 25.31 45.96
N ASN A 325 42.01 26.31 46.76
CA ASN A 325 41.50 26.10 48.13
C ASN A 325 39.97 26.00 48.23
N ALA A 326 39.24 26.08 47.11
CA ALA A 326 37.79 25.90 47.06
C ALA A 326 37.42 24.50 46.56
N SER A 327 38.02 23.44 47.12
CA SER A 327 37.63 22.05 46.80
C SER A 327 36.38 21.59 47.57
N GLY A 328 35.71 22.49 48.29
CA GLY A 328 34.42 22.24 48.91
C GLY A 328 33.32 22.98 48.15
N ASN A 329 32.43 22.22 47.51
CA ASN A 329 31.07 22.66 47.15
C ASN A 329 30.87 23.52 45.87
N LEU A 330 31.55 23.20 44.77
CA LEU A 330 31.27 23.80 43.45
C LEU A 330 30.20 23.06 42.62
N THR A 331 29.48 22.10 43.20
CA THR A 331 28.42 21.35 42.52
C THR A 331 27.06 22.06 42.44
N VAL A 332 26.89 23.28 42.95
CA VAL A 332 25.55 23.90 43.02
C VAL A 332 25.43 25.34 42.47
N TYR A 333 26.51 26.09 42.22
CA TYR A 333 26.38 27.55 41.99
C TYR A 333 26.70 28.11 40.59
N ASN A 334 26.99 27.29 39.57
CA ASN A 334 27.22 27.82 38.21
C ASN A 334 26.03 27.68 37.23
N THR A 335 24.84 27.33 37.72
CA THR A 335 23.58 27.39 36.96
C THR A 335 23.03 28.81 36.76
N THR A 336 23.74 29.86 37.18
CA THR A 336 23.24 31.25 37.09
C THR A 336 24.16 32.16 36.29
N ARG A 337 24.40 31.82 35.02
CA ARG A 337 24.65 32.86 34.01
C ARG A 337 23.76 32.59 32.80
N ILE A 338 22.49 32.97 32.99
CA ILE A 338 21.51 33.21 31.93
C ILE A 338 22.14 34.23 30.96
N ARG A 339 22.72 33.75 29.86
CA ARG A 339 22.65 34.50 28.61
C ARG A 339 21.31 34.17 28.00
N SER A 340 20.36 35.04 28.28
CA SER A 340 19.16 35.25 27.51
C SER A 340 19.52 35.49 26.04
N TYR A 341 19.63 34.42 25.25
CA TYR A 341 19.28 34.50 23.84
C TYR A 341 17.77 34.35 23.74
N SER A 342 17.09 35.45 24.03
CA SER A 342 15.80 35.74 23.43
C SER A 342 16.04 35.83 21.91
N TYR A 343 15.86 34.72 21.19
CA TYR A 343 15.50 34.81 19.78
C TYR A 343 14.00 34.54 19.67
N ASN A 344 13.31 35.66 19.52
CA ASN A 344 11.91 35.81 19.28
C ASN A 344 11.50 34.96 18.06
N LEU A 345 10.46 34.14 18.23
CA LEU A 345 9.68 33.62 17.12
C LEU A 345 9.04 34.80 16.39
N ASN A 346 9.55 35.16 15.22
CA ASN A 346 8.73 35.90 14.26
C ASN A 346 8.03 34.90 13.34
N SER A 347 6.75 34.72 13.64
CA SER A 347 5.75 34.12 12.79
C SER A 347 5.47 35.02 11.58
N TYR A 348 5.22 34.40 10.42
CA TYR A 348 4.67 34.93 9.16
C TYR A 348 5.59 35.77 8.26
N PHE A 349 6.07 35.19 7.16
CA PHE A 349 5.49 35.39 5.82
C PHE A 349 6.15 34.48 4.78
N VAL A 350 5.31 33.82 3.98
CA VAL A 350 5.62 32.94 2.84
C VAL A 350 6.12 33.78 1.65
N PRO A 351 6.94 33.23 0.75
CA PRO A 351 6.43 33.11 -0.62
C PRO A 351 6.70 31.74 -1.26
N ALA A 352 5.61 31.17 -1.78
CA ALA A 352 5.46 30.39 -3.00
C ALA A 352 6.73 29.83 -3.66
N TRP A 353 6.86 28.50 -3.63
CA TRP A 353 7.34 27.71 -4.76
C TRP A 353 6.30 26.64 -5.09
N ALA A 354 5.19 27.11 -5.65
CA ALA A 354 4.51 26.39 -6.71
C ALA A 354 5.27 26.73 -8.01
N LEU A 355 5.27 25.77 -8.95
CA LEU A 355 5.91 25.76 -10.27
C LEU A 355 7.35 25.22 -10.29
N LEU A 356 7.47 23.91 -10.49
CA LEU A 356 8.24 23.30 -11.57
C LEU A 356 8.01 21.79 -11.60
N PHE A 357 6.85 21.40 -12.14
CA PHE A 357 6.74 20.25 -13.04
C PHE A 357 5.70 20.64 -14.09
N LEU A 358 6.24 21.12 -15.21
CA LEU A 358 5.67 20.97 -16.55
C LEU A 358 5.74 19.50 -16.96
#